data_AF-A0A7V0IAM9-F1
#
_entry.id   AF-A0A7V0IAM9-F1
#
_cell.length_a   1.000
_cell.length_b   1.000
_cell.length_c   1.000
_cell.angle_alpha   90.00
_cell.angle_beta   90.00
_cell.angle_gamma   90.00
#
_symmetry.space_group_name_H-M   'P 1'
#
loop_
_entity.id
_entity.type
_entity.pdbx_description
1 polymer ?
#
loop_
_entity_poly.entity_id
_entity_poly.type
_entity_poly.pdbx_seq_one_letter_code
_entity_poly.pdbx_strand_id
1 'polypeptide(L)'
;MKRRIGLEIMSRMFLAHPLKSVQGFLKYQHYFSKKKRPKVVEKDILFSHPICIGAYCQKPHNCPAKRFTHRCLFAETLTLYSACECCEVKKMVNIAMMLYSPFYIMTTALNVFLDIFLSKNFSYYVVMICGYAKQLFLFPAFVFNMKGIFFTLGKGSCKGYKEFLLADEGYKIKQTFLCPLSRKKLDKLHTYLPNKKSHKFIFKKRIYYPS
;
A
#
# COMPACT_ATOMS: atom_id res chain seq x y z
N MET A 1 -0.01 -16.54 21.33
CA MET A 1 -1.11 -15.91 20.56
C MET A 1 -0.84 -16.09 19.06
N LYS A 2 -1.51 -17.05 18.40
CA LYS A 2 -1.30 -17.34 16.96
C LYS A 2 -1.66 -16.12 16.11
N ARG A 3 -0.96 -15.89 14.99
CA ARG A 3 -1.16 -14.73 14.08
C ARG A 3 -2.50 -14.87 13.31
N ARG A 4 -3.63 -14.65 13.99
CA ARG A 4 -5.01 -14.84 13.49
C ARG A 4 -5.24 -14.25 12.10
N ILE A 5 -4.90 -12.96 11.89
CA ILE A 5 -5.09 -12.28 10.59
C ILE A 5 -4.30 -12.97 9.47
N GLY A 6 -3.06 -13.41 9.76
CA GLY A 6 -2.25 -14.13 8.78
C GLY A 6 -2.91 -15.45 8.38
N LEU A 7 -3.41 -16.22 9.35
CA LEU A 7 -4.12 -17.48 9.10
C LEU A 7 -5.42 -17.25 8.33
N GLU A 8 -6.15 -16.18 8.62
CA GLU A 8 -7.38 -15.84 7.89
C GLU A 8 -7.10 -15.47 6.43
N ILE A 9 -6.11 -14.62 6.17
CA ILE A 9 -5.70 -14.29 4.80
C ILE A 9 -5.24 -15.54 4.06
N MET A 10 -4.40 -16.37 4.70
CA MET A 10 -3.91 -17.62 4.11
C MET A 10 -5.07 -18.56 3.77
N SER A 11 -5.93 -18.88 4.74
CA SER A 11 -7.05 -19.82 4.53
C SER A 11 -7.98 -19.37 3.41
N ARG A 12 -8.42 -18.11 3.41
CA ARG A 12 -9.27 -17.57 2.35
C ARG A 12 -8.59 -17.62 0.98
N MET A 13 -7.28 -17.36 0.91
CA MET A 13 -6.53 -17.42 -0.33
C MET A 13 -6.36 -18.85 -0.87
N PHE A 14 -6.07 -19.82 0.00
CA PHE A 14 -5.96 -21.23 -0.38
C PHE A 14 -7.31 -21.81 -0.83
N LEU A 15 -8.41 -21.40 -0.18
CA LEU A 15 -9.77 -21.78 -0.59
C LEU A 15 -10.15 -21.19 -1.95
N ALA A 16 -9.85 -19.92 -2.20
CA ALA A 16 -10.21 -19.27 -3.46
C ALA A 16 -9.29 -19.66 -4.63
N HIS A 17 -8.01 -19.86 -4.37
CA HIS A 17 -6.98 -20.08 -5.41
C HIS A 17 -5.91 -21.09 -4.97
N PRO A 18 -6.25 -22.40 -4.85
CA PRO A 18 -5.33 -23.40 -4.29
C PRO A 18 -4.03 -23.52 -5.09
N LEU A 19 -4.11 -23.68 -6.41
CA LEU A 19 -2.92 -23.83 -7.27
C LEU A 19 -2.00 -22.60 -7.22
N LYS A 20 -2.57 -21.40 -7.35
CA LYS A 20 -1.80 -20.15 -7.24
C LYS A 20 -1.19 -19.99 -5.85
N SER A 21 -1.90 -20.40 -4.80
CA SER A 21 -1.42 -20.34 -3.41
C SER A 21 -0.19 -21.22 -3.20
N VAL A 22 -0.22 -22.46 -3.70
CA VAL A 22 0.95 -23.36 -3.64
C VAL A 22 2.13 -22.78 -4.41
N GLN A 23 1.91 -22.34 -5.66
CA GLN A 23 2.98 -21.73 -6.46
C GLN A 23 3.56 -20.46 -5.81
N GLY A 24 2.69 -19.58 -5.29
CA GLY A 24 3.09 -18.36 -4.60
C GLY A 24 3.83 -18.64 -3.30
N PHE A 25 3.47 -19.70 -2.57
CA PHE A 25 4.19 -20.16 -1.38
C PHE A 25 5.61 -20.60 -1.72
N LEU A 26 5.80 -21.39 -2.78
CA LEU A 26 7.14 -21.78 -3.24
C LEU A 26 7.99 -20.56 -3.63
N LYS A 27 7.40 -19.61 -4.38
CA LYS A 27 8.06 -18.33 -4.73
C LYS A 27 8.42 -17.51 -3.48
N TYR A 28 7.51 -17.43 -2.51
CA TYR A 28 7.72 -16.73 -1.25
C TYR A 28 8.87 -17.35 -0.44
N GLN A 29 8.88 -18.67 -0.27
CA GLN A 29 9.98 -19.38 0.40
C GLN A 29 11.33 -19.15 -0.30
N HIS A 30 11.34 -19.22 -1.63
CA HIS A 30 12.54 -18.96 -2.43
C HIS A 30 13.08 -17.54 -2.22
N TYR A 31 12.19 -16.54 -2.19
CA TYR A 31 12.54 -15.15 -1.92
C TYR A 31 13.20 -14.97 -0.54
N PHE A 32 12.68 -15.65 0.49
CA PHE A 32 13.26 -15.62 1.84
C PHE A 32 14.60 -16.35 1.91
N SER A 33 14.72 -17.51 1.26
CA SER A 33 15.95 -18.31 1.25
C SER A 33 17.11 -17.61 0.55
N LYS A 34 16.89 -17.09 -0.67
CA LYS A 34 17.98 -16.49 -1.46
C LYS A 34 18.29 -15.04 -1.12
N LYS A 35 17.43 -14.35 -0.34
CA LYS A 35 17.43 -12.88 -0.13
C LYS A 35 17.50 -12.05 -1.43
N LYS A 36 17.34 -12.68 -2.61
CA LYS A 36 17.41 -12.03 -3.90
C LYS A 36 16.02 -11.50 -4.24
N ARG A 37 15.92 -10.19 -4.37
CA ARG A 37 14.73 -9.58 -4.96
C ARG A 37 14.69 -9.95 -6.44
N PRO A 38 13.53 -10.29 -7.01
CA PRO A 38 13.41 -10.36 -8.46
C PRO A 38 13.90 -9.03 -9.03
N LYS A 39 14.83 -9.09 -10.00
CA LYS A 39 15.30 -7.90 -10.72
C LYS A 39 14.11 -7.38 -11.53
N VAL A 40 13.43 -6.38 -11.00
CA VAL A 40 12.42 -5.62 -11.73
C VAL A 40 12.96 -4.21 -11.84
N VAL A 41 13.03 -3.68 -13.06
CA VAL A 41 13.46 -2.30 -13.27
C VAL A 41 12.35 -1.39 -12.77
N GLU A 42 12.68 -0.47 -11.87
CA GLU A 42 11.67 0.39 -11.23
C GLU A 42 10.90 1.23 -12.27
N LYS A 43 11.57 1.64 -13.34
CA LYS A 43 10.95 2.35 -14.46
C LYS A 43 9.82 1.54 -15.11
N ASP A 44 10.04 0.24 -15.38
CA ASP A 44 9.03 -0.62 -15.98
C ASP A 44 7.76 -0.68 -15.12
N ILE A 45 7.92 -0.76 -13.79
CA ILE A 45 6.79 -0.76 -12.86
C ILE A 45 6.00 0.54 -12.97
N LEU A 46 6.68 1.68 -13.03
CA LEU A 46 6.04 3.00 -13.05
C LEU A 46 5.26 3.22 -14.35
N PHE A 47 5.81 2.84 -15.50
CA PHE A 47 5.14 2.98 -16.79
C PHE A 47 4.05 1.92 -17.05
N SER A 48 3.92 0.92 -16.18
CA SER A 48 2.89 -0.13 -16.27
C SER A 48 1.58 0.21 -15.55
N HIS A 49 1.32 1.49 -15.25
CA HIS A 49 0.12 1.97 -14.54
C HIS A 49 -0.17 1.18 -13.24
N PRO A 50 0.76 1.17 -12.27
CA PRO A 50 0.64 0.37 -11.05
C PRO A 50 -0.49 0.88 -10.14
N ILE A 51 -1.09 0.00 -9.34
CA ILE A 51 -1.92 0.46 -8.22
C ILE A 51 -1.04 1.15 -7.17
N CYS A 52 -1.36 2.39 -6.85
CA CYS A 52 -0.69 3.17 -5.82
C CYS A 52 -1.41 2.94 -4.48
N ILE A 53 -0.72 2.39 -3.48
CA ILE A 53 -1.32 2.00 -2.20
C ILE A 53 -0.71 2.83 -1.07
N GLY A 54 -1.53 3.71 -0.49
CA GLY A 54 -1.16 4.51 0.68
C GLY A 54 -1.61 3.82 1.96
N ALA A 55 -0.73 3.07 2.62
CA ALA A 55 -1.00 2.60 3.97
C ALA A 55 -0.59 3.63 5.02
N TYR A 56 -1.33 3.65 6.12
CA TYR A 56 -0.97 4.40 7.31
C TYR A 56 -1.42 3.63 8.54
N CYS A 57 -0.57 3.61 9.57
CA CYS A 57 -1.02 3.20 10.89
C CYS A 57 -1.66 4.37 11.63
N GLN A 58 -1.35 5.63 11.29
CA GLN A 58 -1.98 6.87 11.80
C GLN A 58 -1.76 8.04 10.84
N LYS A 59 -2.85 8.62 10.29
CA LYS A 59 -2.87 9.91 9.57
C LYS A 59 -2.67 11.06 10.58
N PRO A 60 -2.33 12.28 10.12
CA PRO A 60 -2.38 13.48 10.97
C PRO A 60 -3.71 13.59 11.72
N HIS A 61 -3.67 13.96 13.00
CA HIS A 61 -4.84 13.95 13.90
C HIS A 61 -5.96 14.89 13.44
N ASN A 62 -5.59 16.01 12.81
CA ASN A 62 -6.48 17.02 12.25
C ASN A 62 -6.90 16.73 10.80
N CYS A 63 -6.71 15.51 10.29
CA CYS A 63 -7.13 15.18 8.93
C CYS A 63 -8.66 15.32 8.81
N PRO A 64 -9.19 16.12 7.85
CA PRO A 64 -10.63 16.37 7.74
C PRO A 64 -11.41 15.12 7.30
N ALA A 65 -10.76 14.19 6.58
CA ALA A 65 -11.33 12.89 6.28
C ALA A 65 -11.43 11.97 7.52
N LYS A 66 -10.84 12.38 8.66
CA LYS A 66 -10.72 11.60 9.89
C LYS A 66 -9.97 10.26 9.69
N ARG A 67 -10.02 9.43 10.72
CA ARG A 67 -9.56 8.04 10.78
C ARG A 67 -10.74 7.19 11.28
N PHE A 68 -10.90 5.93 10.88
CA PHE A 68 -10.07 5.08 10.04
C PHE A 68 -10.79 4.80 8.71
N THR A 69 -10.46 5.55 7.66
CA THR A 69 -11.27 5.55 6.43
C THR A 69 -10.43 5.44 5.16
N HIS A 70 -11.03 4.84 4.14
CA HIS A 70 -10.56 4.83 2.76
C HIS A 70 -10.69 6.20 2.07
N ARG A 71 -11.28 7.20 2.75
CA ARG A 71 -11.50 8.54 2.23
C ARG A 71 -10.26 9.42 2.32
N CYS A 72 -10.09 10.28 1.31
CA CYS A 72 -9.08 11.33 1.25
C CYS A 72 -9.64 12.52 0.48
N LEU A 73 -10.04 13.56 1.22
CA LEU A 73 -10.61 14.76 0.60
C LEU A 73 -9.66 15.43 -0.38
N PHE A 74 -8.35 15.38 -0.15
CA PHE A 74 -7.37 15.88 -1.12
C PHE A 74 -7.44 15.12 -2.46
N ALA A 75 -7.57 13.78 -2.45
CA ALA A 75 -7.70 13.00 -3.69
C ALA A 75 -9.04 13.27 -4.42
N GLU A 76 -10.09 13.59 -3.67
CA GLU A 76 -11.43 13.84 -4.21
C GLU A 76 -11.59 15.25 -4.78
N THR A 77 -11.01 16.25 -4.10
CA THR A 77 -11.26 17.68 -4.37
C THR A 77 -10.05 18.43 -4.91
N LEU A 78 -8.84 17.86 -4.77
CA LEU A 78 -7.55 18.52 -4.99
C LEU A 78 -7.31 19.75 -4.08
N THR A 79 -8.17 19.98 -3.07
CA THR A 79 -7.99 21.02 -2.07
C THR A 79 -6.95 20.60 -1.03
N LEU A 80 -5.94 21.45 -0.81
CA LEU A 80 -4.92 21.24 0.20
C LEU A 80 -5.42 21.75 1.56
N TYR A 81 -5.47 20.85 2.55
CA TYR A 81 -5.75 21.19 3.95
C TYR A 81 -4.44 21.27 4.73
N SER A 82 -4.38 22.01 5.83
CA SER A 82 -3.18 22.11 6.69
C SER A 82 -2.65 20.74 7.13
N ALA A 83 -3.55 19.83 7.50
CA ALA A 83 -3.21 18.44 7.83
C ALA A 83 -2.46 17.69 6.71
N CYS A 84 -2.65 18.08 5.44
CA CYS A 84 -2.07 17.39 4.29
C CYS A 84 -0.57 17.68 4.11
N GLU A 85 -0.03 18.76 4.68
CA GLU A 85 1.39 19.15 4.54
C GLU A 85 2.34 18.03 4.99
N CYS A 86 2.03 17.42 6.13
CA CYS A 86 2.82 16.33 6.72
C CYS A 86 2.23 14.93 6.47
N CYS A 87 1.26 14.79 5.55
CA CYS A 87 0.55 13.54 5.33
C CYS A 87 1.26 12.65 4.29
N GLU A 88 1.74 11.46 4.70
CA GLU A 88 2.34 10.51 3.76
C GLU A 88 1.34 9.97 2.73
N VAL A 89 0.04 9.92 3.07
CA VAL A 89 -1.02 9.54 2.13
C VAL A 89 -1.14 10.56 0.99
N LYS A 90 -1.02 11.87 1.26
CA LYS A 90 -0.99 12.91 0.22
C LYS A 90 0.13 12.63 -0.78
N LYS A 91 1.31 12.23 -0.31
CA LYS A 91 2.43 11.92 -1.21
C LYS A 91 2.12 10.75 -2.13
N MET A 92 1.47 9.70 -1.62
CA MET A 92 1.02 8.59 -2.47
C MET A 92 -0.07 9.02 -3.47
N VAL A 93 -0.99 9.91 -3.08
CA VAL A 93 -1.94 10.52 -4.02
C VAL A 93 -1.20 11.24 -5.15
N ASN A 94 -0.20 12.06 -4.82
CA ASN A 94 0.61 12.75 -5.82
C ASN A 94 1.32 11.79 -6.78
N ILE A 95 1.89 10.68 -6.27
CA ILE A 95 2.49 9.64 -7.14
C ILE A 95 1.45 9.07 -8.09
N ALA A 96 0.26 8.72 -7.57
CA ALA A 96 -0.82 8.17 -8.39
C ALA A 96 -1.24 9.16 -9.48
N MET A 97 -1.32 10.45 -9.15
CA MET A 97 -1.62 11.51 -10.13
C MET A 97 -0.54 11.63 -11.20
N MET A 98 0.74 11.63 -10.82
CA MET A 98 1.82 11.72 -11.81
C MET A 98 1.87 10.51 -12.75
N LEU A 99 1.48 9.34 -12.23
CA LEU A 99 1.43 8.10 -12.99
C LEU A 99 0.15 7.91 -13.81
N TYR A 100 -0.90 8.70 -13.57
CA TYR A 100 -2.25 8.40 -14.06
C TYR A 100 -2.69 6.98 -13.66
N SER A 101 -2.45 6.66 -12.38
CA SER A 101 -2.62 5.33 -11.81
C SER A 101 -3.80 5.30 -10.84
N PRO A 102 -4.50 4.15 -10.70
CA PRO A 102 -5.42 3.94 -9.60
C PRO A 102 -4.73 4.11 -8.25
N PHE A 103 -5.49 4.57 -7.26
CA PHE A 103 -5.01 4.79 -5.90
C PHE A 103 -5.92 4.10 -4.87
N TYR A 104 -5.33 3.49 -3.86
CA TYR A 104 -6.04 2.80 -2.79
C TYR A 104 -5.47 3.19 -1.43
N ILE A 105 -6.37 3.43 -0.49
CA ILE A 105 -6.01 3.70 0.90
C ILE A 105 -6.21 2.42 1.71
N MET A 106 -5.10 1.91 2.22
CA MET A 106 -5.08 0.72 3.06
C MET A 106 -5.48 1.08 4.49
N THR A 107 -6.67 0.63 4.88
CA THR A 107 -7.14 0.65 6.27
C THR A 107 -6.74 -0.66 6.94
N THR A 108 -7.46 -1.76 6.69
CA THR A 108 -7.14 -3.08 7.26
C THR A 108 -6.39 -3.96 6.29
N ALA A 109 -5.61 -4.92 6.82
CA ALA A 109 -4.97 -5.95 6.01
C ALA A 109 -6.00 -6.84 5.28
N LEU A 110 -7.14 -7.13 5.92
CA LEU A 110 -8.21 -7.92 5.29
C LEU A 110 -8.87 -7.17 4.13
N ASN A 111 -9.10 -5.85 4.26
CA ASN A 111 -9.65 -5.05 3.16
C ASN A 111 -8.70 -5.02 1.97
N VAL A 112 -7.38 -4.86 2.20
CA VAL A 112 -6.40 -4.94 1.11
C VAL A 112 -6.46 -6.30 0.42
N PHE A 113 -6.54 -7.39 1.19
CA PHE A 113 -6.67 -8.73 0.64
C PHE A 113 -7.90 -8.88 -0.27
N LEU A 114 -9.07 -8.44 0.21
CA LEU A 114 -10.32 -8.52 -0.53
C LEU A 114 -10.32 -7.58 -1.75
N ASP A 115 -10.00 -6.31 -1.55
CA ASP A 115 -10.20 -5.24 -2.53
C ASP A 115 -9.12 -5.25 -3.63
N ILE A 116 -7.88 -5.62 -3.30
CA ILE A 116 -6.75 -5.57 -4.22
C ILE A 116 -6.40 -6.94 -4.79
N PHE A 117 -6.40 -7.99 -3.98
CA PHE A 117 -5.90 -9.30 -4.40
C PHE A 117 -7.02 -10.23 -4.91
N LEU A 118 -8.18 -10.26 -4.24
CA LEU A 118 -9.30 -11.11 -4.67
C LEU A 118 -10.22 -10.45 -5.70
N SER A 119 -10.43 -9.13 -5.60
CA SER A 119 -11.43 -8.44 -6.43
C SER A 119 -10.88 -7.89 -7.76
N LYS A 120 -9.56 -7.73 -7.88
CA LYS A 120 -8.91 -7.05 -9.01
C LYS A 120 -7.59 -7.73 -9.37
N ASN A 121 -7.25 -7.72 -10.66
CA ASN A 121 -5.98 -8.23 -11.15
C ASN A 121 -5.06 -7.07 -11.50
N PHE A 122 -4.41 -6.48 -10.50
CA PHE A 122 -3.31 -5.54 -10.74
C PHE A 122 -2.01 -6.31 -10.93
N SER A 123 -1.27 -6.10 -12.01
CA SER A 123 0.03 -6.74 -12.21
C SER A 123 1.16 -6.03 -11.46
N TYR A 124 0.98 -4.73 -11.19
CA TYR A 124 2.00 -3.87 -10.63
C TYR A 124 1.49 -3.04 -9.46
N TYR A 125 2.33 -2.81 -8.45
CA TYR A 125 1.99 -1.96 -7.31
C TYR A 125 3.12 -1.01 -6.92
N VAL A 126 2.74 0.12 -6.33
CA VAL A 126 3.62 1.03 -5.61
C VAL A 126 2.99 1.23 -4.24
N VAL A 127 3.65 0.81 -3.17
CA VAL A 127 3.01 0.74 -1.84
C VAL A 127 3.86 1.39 -0.76
N MET A 128 3.23 2.24 0.05
CA MET A 128 3.74 2.67 1.36
C MET A 128 3.23 1.70 2.42
N ILE A 129 4.12 1.07 3.18
CA ILE A 129 3.73 0.06 4.19
C ILE A 129 4.74 -0.04 5.32
N CYS A 130 4.29 -0.40 6.53
CA CYS A 130 5.20 -0.66 7.65
C CYS A 130 5.89 -2.01 7.52
N GLY A 131 7.04 -2.17 8.18
CA GLY A 131 7.83 -3.40 8.11
C GLY A 131 7.06 -4.66 8.51
N TYR A 132 6.16 -4.55 9.50
CA TYR A 132 5.33 -5.66 9.94
C TYR A 132 4.30 -6.07 8.87
N ALA A 133 3.48 -5.13 8.40
CA ALA A 133 2.43 -5.41 7.41
C ALA A 133 3.00 -5.80 6.03
N LYS A 134 4.24 -5.40 5.71
CA LYS A 134 4.93 -5.81 4.48
C LYS A 134 4.94 -7.32 4.27
N GLN A 135 5.12 -8.11 5.33
CA GLN A 135 5.12 -9.58 5.21
C GLN A 135 3.73 -10.11 4.82
N LEU A 136 2.67 -9.55 5.41
CA LEU A 136 1.29 -9.89 5.08
C LEU A 136 0.90 -9.50 3.66
N PHE A 137 1.51 -8.44 3.11
CA PHE A 137 1.30 -8.00 1.74
C PHE A 137 2.09 -8.84 0.72
N LEU A 138 3.35 -9.18 1.04
CA LEU A 138 4.24 -9.89 0.12
C LEU A 138 3.67 -11.25 -0.29
N PHE A 139 3.11 -12.01 0.65
CA PHE A 139 2.64 -13.36 0.35
C PHE A 139 1.52 -13.38 -0.71
N PRO A 140 0.42 -12.64 -0.56
CA PRO A 140 -0.57 -12.46 -1.63
C PRO A 140 0.05 -11.93 -2.93
N ALA A 141 0.99 -10.97 -2.87
CA ALA A 141 1.66 -10.48 -4.07
C ALA A 141 2.38 -11.59 -4.85
N PHE A 142 3.00 -12.57 -4.19
CA PHE A 142 3.59 -13.73 -4.87
C PHE A 142 2.54 -14.68 -5.45
N VAL A 143 1.44 -14.91 -4.74
CA VAL A 143 0.32 -15.75 -5.20
C VAL A 143 -0.31 -15.19 -6.47
N PHE A 144 -0.52 -13.88 -6.51
CA PHE A 144 -1.09 -13.18 -7.67
C PHE A 144 -0.04 -12.67 -8.66
N ASN A 145 1.23 -13.05 -8.49
CA ASN A 145 2.35 -12.67 -9.36
C ASN A 145 2.52 -11.15 -9.56
N MET A 146 2.12 -10.36 -8.56
CA MET A 146 2.23 -8.91 -8.58
C MET A 146 3.66 -8.46 -8.30
N LYS A 147 4.15 -7.49 -9.07
CA LYS A 147 5.50 -6.91 -8.92
C LYS A 147 5.39 -5.47 -8.49
N GLY A 148 6.31 -4.98 -7.65
CA GLY A 148 6.12 -3.62 -7.17
C GLY A 148 7.24 -3.02 -6.36
N ILE A 149 7.03 -1.76 -6.03
CA ILE A 149 7.96 -0.92 -5.26
C ILE A 149 7.39 -0.74 -3.86
N PHE A 150 8.23 -0.98 -2.86
CA PHE A 150 7.91 -0.70 -1.45
C PHE A 150 8.59 0.58 -0.99
N PHE A 151 7.80 1.46 -0.38
CA PHE A 151 8.25 2.52 0.51
C PHE A 151 7.93 2.12 1.94
N THR A 152 8.98 2.03 2.76
CA THR A 152 8.86 1.55 4.14
C THR A 152 8.51 2.71 5.06
N LEU A 153 7.45 2.53 5.85
CA LEU A 153 7.13 3.41 6.97
C LEU A 153 8.12 3.17 8.13
N GLY A 154 8.58 4.25 8.74
CA GLY A 154 9.57 4.29 9.82
C GLY A 154 8.94 4.79 11.13
N LYS A 155 9.18 6.06 11.48
CA LYS A 155 8.67 6.67 12.72
C LYS A 155 7.15 6.45 12.87
N GLY A 156 6.73 6.01 14.05
CA GLY A 156 5.32 5.72 14.37
C GLY A 156 4.77 4.39 13.84
N SER A 157 5.57 3.60 13.11
CA SER A 157 5.16 2.29 12.61
C SER A 157 4.99 1.26 13.73
N CYS A 158 4.25 0.19 13.46
CA CYS A 158 4.08 -0.92 14.39
C CYS A 158 5.39 -1.69 14.58
N LYS A 159 5.78 -1.88 15.84
CA LYS A 159 6.98 -2.65 16.22
C LYS A 159 6.75 -4.16 16.25
N GLY A 160 5.51 -4.60 16.42
CA GLY A 160 5.17 -6.01 16.55
C GLY A 160 3.68 -6.29 16.31
N TYR A 161 3.30 -7.56 16.48
CA TYR A 161 1.96 -8.04 16.13
C TYR A 161 0.85 -7.36 16.94
N LYS A 162 1.05 -7.15 18.25
CA LYS A 162 0.05 -6.50 19.12
C LYS A 162 -0.23 -5.06 18.68
N GLU A 163 0.83 -4.28 18.40
CA GLU A 163 0.65 -2.92 17.88
C GLU A 163 0.02 -2.91 16.48
N PHE A 164 0.32 -3.92 15.66
CA PHE A 164 -0.30 -4.07 14.34
C PHE A 164 -1.80 -4.36 14.45
N LEU A 165 -2.22 -5.28 15.31
CA LEU A 165 -3.63 -5.58 15.55
C LEU A 165 -4.41 -4.34 15.99
N LEU A 166 -3.90 -3.63 17.00
CA LEU A 166 -4.52 -2.39 17.46
C LEU A 166 -4.63 -1.38 16.31
N ALA A 167 -3.56 -1.20 15.51
CA ALA A 167 -3.60 -0.28 14.38
C ALA A 167 -4.61 -0.69 13.30
N ASP A 168 -4.75 -2.00 13.03
CA ASP A 168 -5.70 -2.59 12.09
C ASP A 168 -7.15 -2.42 12.57
N GLU A 169 -7.38 -2.45 13.88
CA GLU A 169 -8.65 -2.13 14.55
C GLU A 169 -8.92 -0.62 14.63
N GLY A 170 -8.01 0.21 14.13
CA GLY A 170 -8.16 1.67 14.15
C GLY A 170 -7.52 2.38 15.35
N TYR A 171 -6.88 1.66 16.27
CA TYR A 171 -6.22 2.22 17.45
C TYR A 171 -4.71 2.44 17.24
N LYS A 172 -4.31 3.70 16.99
CA LYS A 172 -2.90 4.10 16.96
C LYS A 172 -2.74 5.57 17.34
N ILE A 173 -1.96 5.84 18.37
CA ILE A 173 -1.74 7.22 18.86
C ILE A 173 -0.71 7.94 17.98
N LYS A 174 0.41 7.28 17.66
CA LYS A 174 1.54 7.92 16.98
C LYS A 174 1.32 8.00 15.47
N GLN A 175 1.33 9.22 14.92
CA GLN A 175 1.39 9.46 13.47
C GLN A 175 2.53 8.66 12.81
N THR A 176 2.24 8.10 11.65
CA THR A 176 3.20 7.29 10.89
C THR A 176 3.87 8.11 9.78
N PHE A 177 5.18 7.95 9.63
CA PHE A 177 6.00 8.64 8.63
C PHE A 177 6.82 7.66 7.81
N LEU A 178 7.22 8.06 6.60
CA LEU A 178 8.21 7.32 5.81
C LEU A 178 9.55 7.27 6.54
N CYS A 179 10.27 6.15 6.40
CA CYS A 179 11.66 6.10 6.86
C CYS A 179 12.54 6.99 5.95
N PRO A 180 13.69 7.51 6.45
CA PRO A 180 14.55 8.42 5.67
C PRO A 180 14.96 7.87 4.30
N LEU A 181 15.28 6.57 4.21
CA LEU A 181 15.64 5.92 2.95
C LEU A 181 14.48 5.91 1.94
N SER A 182 13.27 5.64 2.42
CA SER A 182 12.09 5.61 1.55
C SER A 182 11.69 7.01 1.12
N ARG A 183 11.89 8.02 1.98
CA ARG A 183 11.70 9.43 1.64
C ARG A 183 12.66 9.86 0.53
N LYS A 184 13.98 9.64 0.70
CA LYS A 184 14.98 9.92 -0.34
C LYS A 184 14.66 9.21 -1.66
N LYS A 185 14.21 7.96 -1.60
CA LYS A 185 13.80 7.21 -2.80
C LYS A 185 12.58 7.84 -3.47
N LEU A 186 11.61 8.28 -2.69
CA LEU A 186 10.41 8.93 -3.21
C LEU A 186 10.76 10.27 -3.87
N ASP A 187 11.61 11.07 -3.22
CA ASP A 187 12.06 12.36 -3.75
C ASP A 187 12.80 12.17 -5.09
N LYS A 188 13.64 11.14 -5.21
CA LYS A 188 14.26 10.75 -6.49
C LYS A 188 13.23 10.32 -7.53
N LEU A 189 12.15 9.64 -7.15
CA LEU A 189 11.13 9.25 -8.12
C LEU A 189 10.41 10.46 -8.69
N HIS A 190 10.14 11.49 -7.87
CA HIS A 190 9.54 12.73 -8.35
C HIS A 190 10.34 13.41 -9.47
N THR A 191 11.67 13.25 -9.53
CA THR A 191 12.48 13.84 -10.61
C THR A 191 12.37 13.10 -11.95
N TYR A 192 11.92 11.83 -11.94
CA TYR A 192 11.77 11.02 -13.16
C TYR A 192 10.34 10.96 -13.68
N LEU A 193 9.37 11.32 -12.86
CA LEU A 193 7.97 11.23 -13.23
C LEU A 193 7.58 12.44 -14.07
N PRO A 194 6.84 12.25 -15.17
CA PRO A 194 6.40 13.34 -16.01
C PRO A 194 5.54 14.30 -15.19
N ASN A 195 5.71 15.61 -15.42
CA ASN A 195 4.85 16.63 -14.83
C ASN A 195 3.50 16.61 -15.57
N LYS A 196 2.66 15.60 -15.28
CA LYS A 196 1.31 15.51 -15.83
C LYS A 196 0.39 16.51 -15.13
N LYS A 197 -0.56 17.06 -15.89
CA LYS A 197 -1.64 17.89 -15.34
C LYS A 197 -2.36 17.13 -14.23
N SER A 198 -2.72 17.85 -13.17
CA SER A 198 -3.54 17.32 -12.10
C SER A 198 -4.88 16.84 -12.65
N HIS A 199 -5.31 15.66 -12.21
CA HIS A 199 -6.61 15.09 -12.53
C HIS A 199 -7.33 14.71 -11.25
N LYS A 200 -8.67 14.69 -11.32
CA LYS A 200 -9.50 14.24 -10.21
C LYS A 200 -9.50 12.71 -10.19
N PHE A 201 -9.87 12.16 -9.03
CA PHE A 201 -10.16 10.75 -8.91
C PHE A 201 -11.64 10.50 -8.72
N ILE A 202 -12.15 9.45 -9.35
CA ILE A 202 -13.48 8.90 -9.10
C ILE A 202 -13.34 7.80 -8.04
N PHE A 203 -13.98 7.99 -6.90
CA PHE A 203 -13.98 7.00 -5.82
C PHE A 203 -15.07 5.94 -6.04
N LYS A 204 -14.67 4.69 -6.34
CA LYS A 204 -15.57 3.55 -6.57
C LYS A 204 -15.08 2.33 -5.83
N LYS A 205 -15.96 1.71 -5.03
CA LYS A 205 -15.66 0.47 -4.27
C LYS A 205 -14.32 0.56 -3.52
N ARG A 206 -14.09 1.66 -2.79
CA ARG A 206 -12.88 1.95 -1.99
C ARG A 206 -11.59 2.23 -2.78
N ILE A 207 -11.63 2.26 -4.10
CA ILE A 207 -10.49 2.58 -4.97
C ILE A 207 -10.78 3.92 -5.67
N TYR A 208 -9.74 4.74 -5.81
CA TYR A 208 -9.72 5.96 -6.59
C TYR A 208 -9.21 5.65 -7.99
N TYR A 209 -10.00 5.97 -9.00
CA TYR A 209 -9.61 5.80 -10.41
C TYR A 209 -9.36 7.17 -11.02
N PRO A 210 -8.29 7.35 -11.80
CA PRO A 210 -8.04 8.62 -12.48
C PRO A 210 -9.20 8.92 -13.45
N SER A 211 -9.69 10.16 -13.44
CA SER A 211 -10.69 10.68 -14.40
C SER A 211 -10.02 11.39 -15.57
#